data_AF-A0A6M2A0G4-F1
#
_entry.id   AF-A0A6M2A0G4-F1
#
_cell.length_a   1.000
_cell.length_b   1.000
_cell.length_c   1.000
_cell.angle_alpha   90.00
_cell.angle_beta   90.00
_cell.angle_gamma   90.00
#
_symmetry.space_group_name_H-M   'P 1'
#
loop_
_entity.id
_entity.type
_entity.pdbx_description
1 polymer ?
#
loop_
_entity_poly.entity_id
_entity_poly.type
_entity_poly.pdbx_seq_one_letter_code
_entity_poly.pdbx_strand_id
1 'polypeptide(L)'
;MQDVLFEECKIVGGEFYKCEKTFFSPQFKSCILMGCNFSDLKMKSVSFHGSKVKECYFTDTKLVEADFGEADLEGSIFHHADLSKANFKDAKNYSINPEANVLKKARFSAPEALSLLKFFDVEIL
;
A
#
# COMPACT_ATOMS: atom_id res chain seq x y z
N MET A 1 13.94 9.33 8.53
CA MET A 1 13.93 9.78 7.12
C MET A 1 12.70 10.65 6.97
N GLN A 2 12.87 11.94 7.27
CA GLN A 2 11.79 12.90 7.33
C GLN A 2 11.79 13.71 6.03
N ASP A 3 10.61 13.94 5.45
CA ASP A 3 10.43 14.78 4.26
C ASP A 3 11.23 14.34 3.03
N VAL A 4 11.53 13.04 2.92
CA VAL A 4 12.20 12.49 1.74
C VAL A 4 11.16 12.15 0.68
N LEU A 5 11.26 12.84 -0.46
CA LEU A 5 10.51 12.53 -1.66
C LEU A 5 11.37 11.73 -2.62
N PHE A 6 10.90 10.53 -2.95
CA PHE A 6 11.33 9.78 -4.11
C PHE A 6 10.36 10.06 -5.24
N GLU A 7 10.88 10.59 -6.34
CA GLU A 7 10.12 10.89 -7.55
C GLU A 7 10.78 10.17 -8.72
N GLU A 8 9.99 9.43 -9.50
CA GLU A 8 10.45 8.70 -10.69
C GLU A 8 11.63 7.75 -10.44
N CYS A 9 11.76 7.27 -9.19
CA CYS A 9 12.85 6.40 -8.77
C CYS A 9 12.53 4.93 -9.04
N LYS A 10 13.56 4.13 -9.34
CA LYS A 10 13.49 2.66 -9.31
C LYS A 10 14.20 2.14 -8.06
N ILE A 11 13.47 1.44 -7.20
CA ILE A 11 13.97 0.83 -5.97
C ILE A 11 13.60 -0.65 -5.98
N VAL A 12 14.61 -1.51 -5.85
CA VAL A 12 14.44 -2.96 -5.86
C VAL A 12 15.01 -3.53 -4.55
N GLY A 13 14.22 -4.35 -3.85
CA GLY A 13 14.64 -5.02 -2.62
C GLY A 13 14.90 -4.08 -1.45
N GLY A 14 14.29 -2.88 -1.43
CA GLY A 14 14.51 -1.89 -0.38
C GLY A 14 14.03 -2.37 0.99
N GLU A 15 14.91 -2.43 1.97
CA GLU A 15 14.61 -2.90 3.34
C GLU A 15 14.26 -1.73 4.28
N PHE A 16 13.17 -1.04 4.01
CA PHE A 16 12.76 0.15 4.78
C PHE A 16 12.43 -0.15 6.24
N TYR A 17 12.04 -1.39 6.56
CA TYR A 17 11.79 -1.83 7.94
C TYR A 17 13.03 -1.69 8.86
N LYS A 18 14.24 -1.63 8.29
CA LYS A 18 15.51 -1.41 9.02
C LYS A 18 15.79 0.07 9.30
N CYS A 19 15.03 0.99 8.71
CA CYS A 19 15.22 2.41 8.95
C CYS A 19 14.81 2.81 10.37
N GLU A 20 15.40 3.91 10.85
CA GLU A 20 14.99 4.57 12.09
C GLU A 20 13.51 5.00 11.98
N LYS A 21 12.71 4.63 12.99
CA LYS A 21 11.24 4.68 12.94
C LYS A 21 10.63 5.98 13.50
N THR A 22 11.37 6.73 14.31
CA THR A 22 10.83 7.83 15.12
C THR A 22 10.37 9.01 14.26
N PHE A 23 10.97 9.19 13.07
CA PHE A 23 10.58 10.20 12.09
C PHE A 23 10.63 9.66 10.65
N PHE A 24 9.90 8.57 10.42
CA PHE A 24 9.85 7.91 9.11
C PHE A 24 8.59 8.30 8.32
N SER A 25 8.76 9.14 7.30
CA SER A 25 7.66 9.65 6.47
C SER A 25 8.07 9.81 5.00
N PRO A 26 8.63 8.76 4.36
CA PRO A 26 9.00 8.85 2.95
C PRO A 26 7.76 9.07 2.08
N GLN A 27 7.97 9.64 0.90
CA GLN A 27 6.94 9.80 -0.13
C GLN A 27 7.46 9.19 -1.44
N PHE A 28 6.61 8.45 -2.15
CA PHE A 28 6.94 7.77 -3.40
C PHE A 28 5.95 8.18 -4.48
N LYS A 29 6.38 9.04 -5.40
CA LYS A 29 5.56 9.50 -6.53
C LYS A 29 6.10 8.93 -7.83
N SER A 30 5.22 8.30 -8.61
CA SER A 30 5.57 7.74 -9.93
C SER A 30 6.80 6.81 -9.89
N CYS A 31 7.01 6.12 -8.78
CA CYS A 31 8.17 5.25 -8.56
C CYS A 31 7.92 3.83 -9.07
N ILE A 32 9.00 3.08 -9.27
CA ILE A 32 8.98 1.62 -9.43
C ILE A 32 9.61 1.01 -8.18
N LEU A 33 8.77 0.45 -7.32
CA LEU A 33 9.15 -0.27 -6.10
C LEU A 33 8.91 -1.76 -6.36
N MET A 34 9.95 -2.58 -6.22
CA MET A 34 9.86 -4.02 -6.48
C MET A 34 10.49 -4.79 -5.33
N GLY A 35 9.77 -5.71 -4.71
CA GLY A 35 10.32 -6.51 -3.61
C GLY A 35 10.69 -5.70 -2.37
N CYS A 36 10.16 -4.48 -2.20
CA CYS A 36 10.49 -3.62 -1.07
C CYS A 36 9.73 -4.06 0.19
N ASN A 37 10.39 -3.99 1.34
CA ASN A 37 9.81 -4.40 2.62
C ASN A 37 9.60 -3.18 3.53
N PHE A 38 8.32 -2.87 3.78
CA PHE A 38 7.85 -1.78 4.61
C PHE A 38 7.27 -2.26 5.95
N SER A 39 7.51 -3.51 6.34
CA SER A 39 6.86 -4.12 7.51
C SER A 39 7.19 -3.39 8.81
N ASP A 40 6.26 -3.41 9.76
CA ASP A 40 6.38 -2.77 11.09
C ASP A 40 6.60 -1.25 11.09
N LEU A 41 6.30 -0.57 9.97
CA LEU A 41 6.46 0.88 9.84
C LEU A 41 5.15 1.64 10.10
N LYS A 42 5.29 2.80 10.73
CA LYS A 42 4.21 3.77 10.90
C LYS A 42 4.36 4.85 9.84
N MET A 43 3.57 4.76 8.78
CA MET A 43 3.65 5.60 7.59
C MET A 43 2.32 6.29 7.33
N LYS A 44 1.86 7.09 8.31
CA LYS A 44 0.62 7.86 8.15
C LYS A 44 0.77 8.83 6.97
N SER A 45 -0.23 8.89 6.10
CA SER A 45 -0.27 9.80 4.94
C SER A 45 0.90 9.64 3.95
N VAL A 46 1.52 8.45 3.90
CA VAL A 46 2.49 8.14 2.82
C VAL A 46 1.79 8.10 1.47
N SER A 47 2.44 8.66 0.45
CA SER A 47 2.00 8.55 -0.93
C SER A 47 2.82 7.50 -1.67
N PHE A 48 2.12 6.64 -2.40
CA PHE A 48 2.58 5.73 -3.45
C PHE A 48 1.91 6.07 -4.79
N HIS A 49 1.41 7.31 -4.92
CA HIS A 49 0.56 7.71 -6.03
C HIS A 49 1.24 7.50 -7.39
N GLY A 50 0.51 6.90 -8.34
CA GLY A 50 0.99 6.58 -9.69
C GLY A 50 2.17 5.61 -9.74
N SER A 51 2.55 5.00 -8.61
CA SER A 51 3.71 4.13 -8.53
C SER A 51 3.38 2.68 -8.91
N LYS A 52 4.37 1.96 -9.44
CA LYS A 52 4.35 0.50 -9.55
C LYS A 52 4.93 -0.06 -8.26
N VAL A 53 4.10 -0.66 -7.42
CA VAL A 53 4.46 -1.20 -6.11
C VAL A 53 4.27 -2.72 -6.18
N LYS A 54 5.24 -3.40 -6.77
CA LYS A 54 5.16 -4.83 -7.09
C LYS A 54 5.85 -5.68 -6.06
N GLU A 55 5.21 -6.78 -5.66
CA GLU A 55 5.80 -7.78 -4.75
C GLU A 55 6.33 -7.16 -3.44
N CYS A 56 5.74 -6.07 -2.97
CA CYS A 56 6.16 -5.37 -1.76
C CYS A 56 5.41 -5.88 -0.52
N TYR A 57 6.03 -5.71 0.65
CA TYR A 57 5.51 -6.22 1.92
C TYR A 57 5.07 -5.08 2.83
N PHE A 58 3.81 -5.12 3.27
CA PHE A 58 3.19 -4.15 4.18
C PHE A 58 2.66 -4.82 5.47
N THR A 59 3.35 -5.83 5.99
CA THR A 59 2.95 -6.56 7.20
C THR A 59 3.06 -5.69 8.45
N ASP A 60 2.05 -5.71 9.32
CA ASP A 60 2.02 -4.97 10.59
C ASP A 60 2.24 -3.44 10.45
N THR A 61 1.81 -2.87 9.32
CA THR A 61 2.01 -1.45 9.01
C THR A 61 0.86 -0.55 9.48
N LYS A 62 1.17 0.72 9.74
CA LYS A 62 0.16 1.78 9.91
C LYS A 62 0.18 2.71 8.69
N LEU A 63 -0.79 2.53 7.82
CA LEU A 63 -0.98 3.22 6.53
C LEU A 63 -2.24 4.10 6.54
N VAL A 64 -2.58 4.65 7.70
CA VAL A 64 -3.75 5.52 7.87
C VAL A 64 -3.59 6.73 6.94
N GLU A 65 -4.63 7.02 6.15
CA GLU A 65 -4.63 8.12 5.17
C GLU A 65 -3.56 7.99 4.06
N ALA A 66 -2.98 6.79 3.84
CA ALA A 66 -2.04 6.56 2.76
C ALA A 66 -2.70 6.71 1.37
N ASP A 67 -1.94 7.19 0.39
CA ASP A 67 -2.40 7.39 -0.97
C ASP A 67 -1.77 6.38 -1.94
N PHE A 68 -2.54 5.37 -2.33
CA PHE A 68 -2.20 4.40 -3.37
C PHE A 68 -2.93 4.71 -4.69
N GLY A 69 -3.41 5.94 -4.89
CA GLY A 69 -4.13 6.32 -6.10
C GLY A 69 -3.32 6.01 -7.36
N GLU A 70 -3.98 5.44 -8.37
CA GLU A 70 -3.36 5.05 -9.66
C GLU A 70 -2.21 4.01 -9.55
N ALA A 71 -1.97 3.44 -8.36
CA ALA A 71 -0.88 2.50 -8.15
C ALA A 71 -1.18 1.11 -8.74
N ASP A 72 -0.13 0.44 -9.21
CA ASP A 72 -0.16 -0.97 -9.60
C ASP A 72 0.44 -1.81 -8.46
N LEU A 73 -0.39 -2.60 -7.77
CA LEU A 73 -0.06 -3.30 -6.54
C LEU A 73 0.17 -4.81 -6.72
N GLU A 74 0.46 -5.23 -7.96
CA GLU A 74 0.64 -6.63 -8.32
C GLU A 74 1.58 -7.38 -7.37
N GLY A 75 1.08 -8.45 -6.76
CA GLY A 75 1.85 -9.32 -5.86
C GLY A 75 2.21 -8.69 -4.51
N SER A 76 1.81 -7.45 -4.23
CA SER A 76 2.05 -6.82 -2.93
C SER A 76 1.16 -7.40 -1.84
N ILE A 77 1.74 -7.58 -0.65
CA ILE A 77 1.12 -8.24 0.49
C ILE A 77 0.76 -7.22 1.56
N PHE A 78 -0.52 -7.18 1.92
CA PHE A 78 -1.05 -6.44 3.07
C PHE A 78 -1.58 -7.42 4.12
N HIS A 79 -0.97 -7.42 5.30
CA HIS A 79 -1.36 -8.28 6.41
C HIS A 79 -1.24 -7.53 7.73
N HIS A 80 -2.28 -7.56 8.56
CA HIS A 80 -2.35 -6.76 9.79
C HIS A 80 -2.09 -5.25 9.58
N ALA A 81 -2.34 -4.74 8.37
CA ALA A 81 -2.15 -3.34 8.03
C ALA A 81 -3.37 -2.50 8.45
N ASP A 82 -3.11 -1.32 8.99
CA ASP A 82 -4.14 -0.30 9.18
C ASP A 82 -4.21 0.61 7.96
N LEU A 83 -5.19 0.35 7.09
CA LEU A 83 -5.47 1.09 5.85
C LEU A 83 -6.65 2.05 6.04
N SER A 84 -6.95 2.45 7.28
CA SER A 84 -8.06 3.36 7.55
C SER A 84 -7.93 4.65 6.73
N LYS A 85 -8.99 5.01 5.99
CA LYS A 85 -9.04 6.17 5.08
C LYS A 85 -8.02 6.16 3.95
N ALA A 86 -7.34 5.03 3.68
CA ALA A 86 -6.42 4.95 2.55
C ALA A 86 -7.16 5.14 1.22
N ASN A 87 -6.49 5.77 0.27
CA ASN A 87 -7.00 6.03 -1.06
C ASN A 87 -6.45 4.99 -2.05
N PHE A 88 -7.32 4.12 -2.56
CA PHE A 88 -7.04 3.18 -3.65
C PHE A 88 -7.82 3.55 -4.92
N LYS A 89 -8.19 4.83 -5.08
CA LYS A 89 -8.90 5.29 -6.28
C LYS A 89 -8.02 5.03 -7.50
N ASP A 90 -8.56 4.30 -8.47
CA ASP A 90 -7.92 3.95 -9.74
C ASP A 90 -6.64 3.10 -9.58
N ALA A 91 -6.40 2.58 -8.37
CA ALA A 91 -5.39 1.55 -8.13
C ALA A 91 -5.84 0.21 -8.70
N LYS A 92 -4.90 -0.68 -9.01
CA LYS A 92 -5.17 -1.99 -9.61
C LYS A 92 -4.30 -3.10 -9.04
N ASN A 93 -4.71 -4.34 -9.28
CA ASN A 93 -3.96 -5.56 -8.95
C ASN A 93 -3.67 -5.74 -7.45
N TYR A 94 -4.39 -5.02 -6.58
CA TYR A 94 -4.27 -5.21 -5.15
C TYR A 94 -5.05 -6.45 -4.70
N SER A 95 -4.48 -7.15 -3.72
CA SER A 95 -5.10 -8.30 -3.06
C SER A 95 -5.12 -8.02 -1.57
N ILE A 96 -6.18 -7.37 -1.09
CA ILE A 96 -6.29 -6.90 0.29
C ILE A 96 -7.40 -7.68 0.97
N ASN A 97 -7.04 -8.59 1.88
CA ASN A 97 -8.00 -9.33 2.68
C ASN A 97 -8.65 -8.39 3.71
N PRO A 98 -9.97 -8.11 3.64
CA PRO A 98 -10.65 -7.24 4.61
C PRO A 98 -10.72 -7.82 6.03
N GLU A 99 -10.60 -9.14 6.20
CA GLU A 99 -10.59 -9.79 7.52
C GLU A 99 -9.23 -9.67 8.22
N ALA A 100 -8.15 -9.56 7.44
CA ALA A 100 -6.79 -9.46 7.96
C ALA A 100 -6.28 -8.01 8.10
N ASN A 101 -7.04 -7.01 7.64
CA ASN A 101 -6.61 -5.61 7.57
C ASN A 101 -7.74 -4.66 8.03
N VAL A 102 -7.39 -3.46 8.49
CA VAL A 102 -8.39 -2.45 8.86
C VAL A 102 -8.68 -1.54 7.68
N LEU A 103 -9.89 -1.62 7.12
CA LEU A 103 -10.29 -0.84 5.91
C LEU A 103 -11.27 0.31 6.20
N LYS A 104 -11.36 0.78 7.46
CA LYS A 104 -12.37 1.77 7.87
C LYS A 104 -12.27 3.04 7.01
N LYS A 105 -13.33 3.34 6.25
CA LYS A 105 -13.40 4.49 5.32
C LYS A 105 -12.33 4.51 4.23
N ALA A 106 -11.66 3.38 3.96
CA ALA A 106 -10.79 3.26 2.79
C ALA A 106 -11.64 3.41 1.51
N ARG A 107 -11.05 3.99 0.45
CA ARG A 107 -11.73 4.34 -0.79
C ARG A 107 -11.19 3.51 -1.94
N PHE A 108 -12.06 2.86 -2.70
CA PHE A 108 -11.70 2.00 -3.84
C PHE A 108 -12.54 2.40 -5.06
N SER A 109 -12.01 2.18 -6.27
CA SER A 109 -12.76 2.34 -7.52
C SER A 109 -13.42 1.03 -7.94
N ALA A 110 -14.64 1.09 -8.47
CA ALA A 110 -15.21 -0.03 -9.23
C ALA A 110 -14.60 -0.08 -10.65
N PRO A 111 -14.47 -1.26 -11.29
CA PRO A 111 -14.83 -2.58 -10.77
C PRO A 111 -13.76 -3.19 -9.86
N GLU A 112 -12.56 -2.62 -9.74
CA GLU A 112 -11.44 -3.23 -9.01
C GLU A 112 -11.76 -3.55 -7.55
N ALA A 113 -12.63 -2.77 -6.89
CA ALA A 113 -13.14 -3.05 -5.56
C ALA A 113 -13.76 -4.45 -5.39
N LEU A 114 -14.22 -5.09 -6.48
CA LEU A 114 -14.68 -6.49 -6.48
C LEU A 114 -13.58 -7.47 -6.06
N SER A 115 -12.30 -7.12 -6.20
CA SER A 115 -11.19 -7.96 -5.72
C SER A 115 -11.24 -8.20 -4.20
N LEU A 116 -11.84 -7.28 -3.44
CA LEU A 116 -12.04 -7.45 -1.99
C LEU A 116 -13.02 -8.58 -1.69
N LEU A 117 -13.94 -8.88 -2.61
CA LEU A 117 -14.92 -9.94 -2.43
C LEU A 117 -14.30 -11.34 -2.57
N LYS A 118 -13.12 -11.46 -3.18
CA LYS A 118 -12.40 -12.74 -3.38
C LYS A 118 -12.01 -13.44 -2.08
N PHE A 119 -12.05 -12.73 -0.95
CA PHE A 119 -11.72 -13.26 0.38
C PHE A 119 -12.94 -13.78 1.14
N PHE A 120 -14.14 -13.60 0.60
CA PHE A 120 -15.36 -14.16 1.16
C PHE A 120 -15.82 -15.34 0.30
N ASP A 121 -16.56 -16.25 0.92
CA ASP A 121 -17.24 -17.35 0.21
C ASP A 121 -18.49 -16.83 -0.49
N VAL A 122 -18.29 -16.06 -1.57
CA VAL A 122 -19.35 -15.39 -2.33
C VAL A 122 -19.14 -15.55 -3.84
N GLU A 123 -20.25 -15.63 -4.57
CA GLU A 123 -20.26 -15.66 -6.04
C GLU A 123 -20.50 -14.24 -6.59
N ILE A 124 -19.70 -13.84 -7.58
CA ILE A 124 -19.87 -12.57 -8.31
C ILE A 124 -20.55 -12.90 -9.64
N LEU A 125 -21.74 -12.35 -9.87
CA LEU A 125 -22.57 -12.57 -11.05
C LEU A 125 -22.30 -11.55 -12.16
#